data_AF-M6RF50-F1
#
_entry.id   AF-M6RF50-F1
#
_cell.length_a   1.000
_cell.length_b   1.000
_cell.length_c   1.000
_cell.angle_alpha   90.00
_cell.angle_beta   90.00
_cell.angle_gamma   90.00
#
_symmetry.space_group_name_H-M   'P 1'
#
loop_
_entity.id
_entity.type
_entity.pdbx_description
1 polymer ?
#
loop_
_entity_poly.entity_id
_entity_poly.type
_entity_poly.pdbx_seq_one_letter_code
_entity_poly.pdbx_strand_id
1 'polypeptide(L)'
;LVLLISFGVGYSYGVNPDVVPISSSDIPGSIIQRPTDKPKDKPIKVNVSSGGTFCYGPNFSGGESYIVIEQCWQMHVMNARYDVFQRISYNINDTWLCITVPESVVKGETNWDYVHLRPCTINDPLQRWIVKENSFWTADERYRLKDTNWYAYISRNSGDRYNHTLDSSMSDWINTVATPGNISILTSIAWDLGSDRYFIRSGGSDKNTTPIYYNPESGHLAQYNPVSGLLSCMYSRVGSYDWNWVTWALCSDAPISKDNPAYWNVYLATEEGGMIMDYQGNALRVTRYGPNWGVAYAAKLSYLKKDTTYNPTSLFIVDRNLLNWVRYTVSNLGKTDQYCPAGKKENHNIRIKRTLPPDFQLTEE
;
A
#
# COMPACT_ATOMS: atom_id res chain seq x y z
N LEU A 1 7.36 20.45 -44.79
CA LEU A 1 7.90 20.03 -43.49
C LEU A 1 6.82 20.31 -42.45
N VAL A 2 5.95 19.33 -42.17
CA VAL A 2 4.89 19.44 -41.16
C VAL A 2 5.37 18.65 -39.95
N LEU A 3 5.74 19.36 -38.89
CA LEU A 3 6.22 18.80 -37.63
C LEU A 3 4.98 18.59 -36.73
N LEU A 4 4.46 17.37 -36.71
CA LEU A 4 3.46 16.93 -35.73
C LEU A 4 4.22 16.51 -34.46
N ILE A 5 4.21 17.37 -33.44
CA ILE A 5 4.65 17.01 -32.09
C ILE A 5 3.40 16.59 -31.31
N SER A 6 3.28 15.29 -31.08
CA SER A 6 2.32 14.70 -30.14
C SER A 6 2.87 14.81 -28.71
N PHE A 7 2.24 15.63 -27.87
CA PHE A 7 2.45 15.62 -26.43
C PHE A 7 1.63 14.49 -25.80
N GLY A 8 2.24 13.31 -25.66
CA GLY A 8 1.74 12.24 -24.79
C GLY A 8 2.16 12.54 -23.36
N VAL A 9 1.25 13.06 -22.55
CA VAL A 9 1.48 13.27 -21.12
C VAL A 9 0.98 12.04 -20.37
N GLY A 10 1.86 11.06 -20.17
CA GLY A 10 1.65 9.96 -19.22
C GLY A 10 2.35 10.31 -17.91
N TYR A 11 1.61 10.81 -16.92
CA TYR A 11 2.18 11.05 -15.59
C TYR A 11 2.29 9.72 -14.85
N SER A 12 3.52 9.27 -14.69
CA SER A 12 3.92 8.19 -13.79
C SER A 12 3.85 8.70 -12.35
N TYR A 13 3.22 7.94 -11.46
CA TYR A 13 3.33 8.13 -10.02
C TYR A 13 4.78 7.94 -9.61
N GLY A 14 5.49 9.03 -9.31
CA GLY A 14 6.89 8.93 -8.91
C GLY A 14 7.65 10.25 -8.93
N VAL A 15 7.25 11.23 -8.12
CA VAL A 15 8.19 12.24 -7.59
C VAL A 15 7.74 12.61 -6.18
N ASN A 16 8.48 12.12 -5.18
CA ASN A 16 8.35 12.53 -3.78
C ASN A 16 8.93 13.95 -3.62
N PRO A 17 8.42 14.82 -2.71
CA PRO A 17 9.13 16.03 -2.33
C PRO A 17 10.42 15.64 -1.61
N ASP A 18 11.44 16.47 -1.76
CA ASP A 18 12.75 16.33 -1.14
C ASP A 18 12.66 15.86 0.32
N VAL A 19 13.07 14.60 0.56
CA VAL A 19 13.33 14.11 1.91
C VAL A 19 14.61 14.78 2.37
N VAL A 20 14.48 15.85 3.15
CA VAL A 20 15.60 16.42 3.89
C VAL A 20 16.22 15.30 4.73
N PRO A 21 17.50 14.94 4.54
CA PRO A 21 18.13 13.91 5.35
C PRO A 21 18.18 14.41 6.79
N ILE A 22 17.46 13.74 7.69
CA ILE A 22 17.53 14.01 9.13
C ILE A 22 18.97 13.72 9.56
N SER A 23 19.69 14.77 9.98
CA SER A 23 21.04 14.64 10.51
C SER A 23 21.00 13.74 11.75
N SER A 24 21.86 12.72 11.79
CA SER A 24 21.90 11.78 12.91
C SER A 24 22.35 12.40 14.25
N SER A 25 22.75 13.67 14.25
CA SER A 25 23.03 14.48 15.44
C SER A 25 21.78 14.82 16.25
N ASP A 26 20.58 14.72 15.65
CA ASP A 26 19.35 15.23 16.23
C ASP A 26 18.44 14.11 16.78
N ILE A 27 18.93 12.87 16.80
CA ILE A 27 18.17 11.72 17.31
C ILE A 27 18.35 11.64 18.83
N PRO A 28 17.32 11.95 19.64
CA PRO A 28 17.41 11.80 21.09
C PRO A 28 17.76 10.35 21.44
N GLY A 29 18.62 10.15 22.45
CA GLY A 29 19.07 8.83 22.87
C GLY A 29 17.90 7.87 23.18
N SER A 30 18.15 6.56 23.01
CA SER A 30 17.21 5.43 23.22
C SER A 30 15.73 5.82 23.21
N ILE A 31 15.13 5.86 22.02
CA ILE A 31 13.68 5.98 21.88
C ILE A 31 13.07 4.76 22.58
N ILE A 32 12.41 4.97 23.71
CA ILE A 32 11.66 3.93 24.40
C ILE A 32 10.47 3.59 23.50
N GLN A 33 10.54 2.45 22.81
CA GLN A 33 9.41 1.94 22.04
C GLN A 33 8.30 1.58 23.00
N ARG A 34 7.19 2.31 22.93
CA ARG A 34 5.97 2.00 23.67
C ARG A 34 5.10 1.12 22.78
N PRO A 35 4.57 0.00 23.30
CA PRO A 35 3.52 -0.73 22.58
C PRO A 35 2.35 0.20 22.27
N THR A 36 1.69 -0.07 21.16
CA THR A 36 0.42 0.56 20.81
C THR A 36 -0.66 0.21 21.84
N ASP A 37 -1.62 1.12 21.99
CA ASP A 37 -2.80 0.86 22.80
C ASP A 37 -3.70 -0.18 22.14
N LYS A 38 -4.52 -0.84 22.97
CA LYS A 38 -5.63 -1.65 22.45
C LYS A 38 -6.60 -0.72 21.70
N PRO A 39 -6.99 -1.06 20.46
CA PRO A 39 -7.92 -0.23 19.70
C PRO A 39 -9.25 -0.04 20.42
N LYS A 40 -9.81 1.16 20.36
CA LYS A 40 -11.11 1.53 20.93
C LYS A 40 -12.16 1.76 19.84
N ASP A 41 -12.17 0.89 18.83
CA ASP A 41 -12.96 1.06 17.61
C ASP A 41 -14.43 1.35 17.92
N LYS A 42 -14.96 2.43 17.35
CA LYS A 42 -16.33 2.89 17.58
C LYS A 42 -16.82 3.77 16.43
N PRO A 43 -18.12 4.02 16.29
CA PRO A 43 -18.62 4.89 15.23
C PRO A 43 -18.11 6.32 15.41
N ILE A 44 -17.72 6.97 14.31
CA ILE A 44 -17.24 8.35 14.32
C ILE A 44 -18.44 9.28 14.41
N LYS A 45 -18.61 9.93 15.56
CA LYS A 45 -19.67 10.91 15.78
C LYS A 45 -19.22 12.31 15.39
N VAL A 46 -20.06 13.00 14.63
CA VAL A 46 -19.83 14.36 14.15
C VAL A 46 -21.01 15.28 14.42
N ASN A 47 -20.71 16.52 14.77
CA ASN A 47 -21.65 17.62 14.92
C ASN A 47 -21.60 18.48 13.65
N VAL A 48 -22.68 18.46 12.87
CA VAL A 48 -22.78 19.15 11.57
C VAL A 48 -23.16 20.63 11.74
N SER A 49 -22.81 21.47 10.76
CA SER A 49 -23.02 22.92 10.84
C SER A 49 -24.49 23.35 10.94
N SER A 50 -25.42 22.54 10.44
CA SER A 50 -26.87 22.77 10.55
C SER A 50 -27.45 22.42 11.92
N GLY A 51 -26.63 21.90 12.85
CA GLY A 51 -27.05 21.36 14.13
C GLY A 51 -27.35 19.86 14.08
N GLY A 52 -27.19 19.21 15.23
CA GLY A 52 -27.38 17.77 15.42
C GLY A 52 -26.09 16.96 15.40
N THR A 53 -26.16 15.78 16.01
CA THR A 53 -25.06 14.81 16.09
C THR A 53 -25.40 13.60 15.22
N PHE A 54 -24.50 13.27 14.31
CA PHE A 54 -24.62 12.21 13.33
C PHE A 54 -23.39 11.32 13.37
N CYS A 55 -23.37 10.26 12.57
CA CYS A 55 -22.24 9.38 12.42
C CYS A 55 -21.81 9.24 10.97
N TYR A 56 -20.53 8.95 10.76
CA TYR A 56 -20.04 8.49 9.48
C TYR A 56 -20.49 7.07 9.18
N GLY A 57 -20.90 6.82 7.93
CA GLY A 57 -21.21 5.50 7.40
C GLY A 57 -20.49 5.26 6.05
N PRO A 58 -19.66 4.22 5.92
CA PRO A 58 -19.18 3.73 4.62
C PRO A 58 -20.33 3.31 3.69
N ASN A 59 -20.38 3.88 2.47
CA ASN A 59 -21.39 3.51 1.47
C ASN A 59 -20.76 3.27 0.10
N PHE A 60 -21.10 2.15 -0.56
CA PHE A 60 -20.67 1.83 -1.92
C PHE A 60 -21.85 2.02 -2.88
N SER A 61 -21.78 3.03 -3.74
CA SER A 61 -22.86 3.36 -4.67
C SER A 61 -22.32 4.06 -5.91
N GLY A 62 -23.05 4.02 -7.03
CA GLY A 62 -22.65 4.78 -8.23
C GLY A 62 -21.29 4.39 -8.83
N GLY A 63 -20.74 3.22 -8.49
CA GLY A 63 -19.43 2.77 -8.96
C GLY A 63 -18.25 3.16 -8.07
N GLU A 64 -18.50 3.74 -6.89
CA GLU A 64 -17.46 4.22 -5.99
C GLU A 64 -17.91 4.11 -4.52
N SER A 65 -16.95 4.30 -3.62
CA SER A 65 -17.12 4.30 -2.17
C SER A 65 -17.17 5.73 -1.62
N TYR A 66 -17.98 5.95 -0.60
CA TYR A 66 -18.15 7.26 0.02
C TYR A 66 -18.26 7.12 1.54
N ILE A 67 -18.10 8.25 2.22
CA ILE A 67 -18.47 8.39 3.63
C ILE A 67 -19.71 9.26 3.70
N VAL A 68 -20.85 8.66 4.02
CA VAL A 68 -22.10 9.38 4.26
C VAL A 68 -22.19 9.84 5.71
N ILE A 69 -22.93 10.91 5.95
CA ILE A 69 -23.31 11.38 7.29
C ILE A 69 -24.78 11.04 7.50
N GLU A 70 -25.05 10.20 8.48
CA GLU A 70 -26.40 9.71 8.75
C GLU A 70 -26.64 9.49 10.24
N GLN A 71 -27.88 9.13 10.61
CA GLN A 71 -28.20 8.87 12.01
C GLN A 71 -27.35 7.70 12.54
N CYS A 72 -26.88 7.79 13.78
CA CYS A 72 -25.91 6.83 14.33
C CYS A 72 -26.42 5.39 14.49
N TRP A 73 -27.71 5.14 14.27
CA TRP A 73 -28.34 3.81 14.27
C TRP A 73 -28.62 3.27 12.86
N GLN A 74 -28.22 3.99 11.81
CA GLN A 74 -28.39 3.54 10.43
C GLN A 74 -27.46 2.38 10.10
N MET A 75 -27.84 1.60 9.08
CA MET A 75 -27.18 0.35 8.75
C MET A 75 -25.74 0.49 8.25
N HIS A 76 -25.35 1.64 7.67
CA HIS A 76 -23.98 1.83 7.18
C HIS A 76 -23.02 2.30 8.27
N VAL A 77 -23.54 2.77 9.41
CA VAL A 77 -22.72 3.21 10.53
C VAL A 77 -22.03 2.00 11.17
N MET A 78 -20.70 2.04 11.22
CA MET A 78 -19.88 0.98 11.79
C MET A 78 -18.67 1.52 12.55
N ASN A 79 -18.02 0.63 13.30
CA ASN A 79 -16.87 0.98 14.10
C ASN A 79 -15.68 1.35 13.21
N ALA A 80 -15.07 2.50 13.48
CA ALA A 80 -13.87 2.95 12.83
C ALA A 80 -12.67 2.91 13.78
N ARG A 81 -11.47 2.80 13.21
CA ARG A 81 -10.20 2.88 13.92
C ARG A 81 -9.40 4.08 13.44
N TYR A 82 -8.85 4.82 14.40
CA TYR A 82 -7.77 5.78 14.17
C TYR A 82 -6.46 5.18 14.70
N ASP A 83 -5.52 4.90 13.81
CA ASP A 83 -4.32 4.13 14.16
C ASP A 83 -3.05 4.98 14.26
N VAL A 84 -1.95 4.34 14.71
CA VAL A 84 -0.63 4.96 14.86
C VAL A 84 -0.07 5.58 13.56
N PHE A 85 -0.56 5.16 12.39
CA PHE A 85 -0.21 5.75 11.10
C PHE A 85 -1.10 6.93 10.72
N GLN A 86 -1.96 7.37 11.64
CA GLN A 86 -2.91 8.47 11.47
C GLN A 86 -3.96 8.18 10.39
N ARG A 87 -4.32 6.91 10.20
CA ARG A 87 -5.33 6.52 9.22
C ARG A 87 -6.68 6.35 9.90
N ILE A 88 -7.75 6.78 9.23
CA ILE A 88 -9.13 6.51 9.64
C ILE A 88 -9.62 5.33 8.82
N SER A 89 -9.87 4.20 9.47
CA SER A 89 -10.12 2.92 8.80
C SER A 89 -11.40 2.23 9.28
N TYR A 90 -11.98 1.46 8.37
CA TYR A 90 -13.11 0.58 8.60
C TYR A 90 -12.73 -0.84 8.20
N ASN A 91 -13.12 -1.83 9.00
CA ASN A 91 -13.01 -3.23 8.61
C ASN A 91 -14.34 -3.65 7.97
N ILE A 92 -14.33 -3.88 6.65
CA ILE A 92 -15.50 -4.25 5.85
C ILE A 92 -15.21 -5.61 5.21
N ASN A 93 -15.94 -6.65 5.62
CA ASN A 93 -15.74 -8.02 5.15
C ASN A 93 -14.27 -8.48 5.25
N ASP A 94 -13.68 -8.33 6.44
CA ASP A 94 -12.28 -8.64 6.74
C ASP A 94 -11.25 -7.86 5.91
N THR A 95 -11.64 -6.75 5.27
CA THR A 95 -10.75 -5.87 4.52
C THR A 95 -10.68 -4.51 5.19
N TRP A 96 -9.47 -4.02 5.45
CA TRP A 96 -9.28 -2.70 6.04
C TRP A 96 -9.25 -1.64 4.93
N LEU A 97 -10.27 -0.78 4.94
CA LEU A 97 -10.38 0.35 4.02
C LEU A 97 -10.26 1.67 4.77
N CYS A 98 -9.46 2.57 4.23
CA CYS A 98 -9.10 3.84 4.82
C CYS A 98 -9.73 5.00 4.06
N ILE A 99 -10.21 6.00 4.80
CA ILE A 99 -10.66 7.27 4.21
C ILE A 99 -9.45 7.90 3.52
N THR A 100 -9.56 8.09 2.21
CA THR A 100 -8.48 8.53 1.34
C THR A 100 -8.88 9.81 0.64
N VAL A 101 -7.95 10.77 0.64
CA VAL A 101 -8.12 12.05 -0.02
C VAL A 101 -8.12 11.85 -1.55
N PRO A 102 -9.05 12.49 -2.28
CA PRO A 102 -9.04 12.50 -3.75
C PRO A 102 -7.78 13.21 -4.28
N GLU A 103 -6.94 12.45 -4.98
CA GLU A 103 -5.65 12.94 -5.48
C GLU A 103 -5.81 14.14 -6.44
N SER A 104 -6.87 14.14 -7.26
CA SER A 104 -7.22 15.22 -8.19
C SER A 104 -7.33 16.58 -7.49
N VAL A 105 -7.86 16.62 -6.26
CA VAL A 105 -7.99 17.86 -5.49
C VAL A 105 -6.63 18.33 -4.97
N VAL A 106 -5.80 17.41 -4.48
CA VAL A 106 -4.44 17.73 -3.99
C VAL A 106 -3.55 18.24 -5.13
N LYS A 107 -3.65 17.60 -6.31
CA LYS A 107 -2.96 18.03 -7.54
C LYS A 107 -3.52 19.32 -8.15
N GLY A 108 -4.76 19.70 -7.79
CA GLY A 108 -5.42 20.90 -8.31
C GLY A 108 -6.04 20.74 -9.68
N GLU A 109 -6.30 19.50 -10.08
CA GLU A 109 -7.07 19.14 -11.27
C GLU A 109 -8.55 19.46 -11.07
N THR A 110 -9.05 19.32 -9.84
CA THR A 110 -10.38 19.73 -9.40
C THR A 110 -10.31 20.58 -8.13
N ASN A 111 -11.32 21.40 -7.90
CA ASN A 111 -11.37 22.28 -6.72
C ASN A 111 -11.88 21.56 -5.46
N TRP A 112 -12.72 20.56 -5.63
CA TRP A 112 -13.31 19.78 -4.54
C TRP A 112 -13.68 18.40 -5.07
N ASP A 113 -13.74 17.42 -4.17
CA ASP A 113 -14.29 16.09 -4.45
C ASP A 113 -14.58 15.36 -3.14
N TYR A 114 -15.40 14.32 -3.21
CA TYR A 114 -15.68 13.45 -2.06
C TYR A 114 -14.45 12.63 -1.66
N VAL A 115 -14.39 12.26 -0.38
CA VAL A 115 -13.40 11.27 0.06
C VAL A 115 -13.92 9.86 -0.20
N HIS A 116 -12.98 8.97 -0.51
CA HIS A 116 -13.30 7.60 -0.89
C HIS A 116 -12.60 6.61 0.04
N LEU A 117 -13.09 5.38 0.06
CA LEU A 117 -12.44 4.27 0.74
C LEU A 117 -11.50 3.55 -0.23
N ARG A 118 -10.24 3.40 0.21
CA ARG A 118 -9.21 2.60 -0.48
C ARG A 118 -8.59 1.63 0.50
N PRO A 119 -8.02 0.51 0.07
CA PRO A 119 -7.30 -0.37 0.99
C PRO A 119 -6.26 0.39 1.79
N CYS A 120 -6.27 0.16 3.10
CA CYS A 120 -5.37 0.82 4.01
C CYS A 120 -3.92 0.48 3.66
N THR A 121 -3.07 1.49 3.50
CA THR A 121 -1.64 1.30 3.28
C THR A 121 -0.82 2.24 4.16
N ILE A 122 0.40 1.85 4.48
CA ILE A 122 1.26 2.62 5.40
C ILE A 122 2.09 3.68 4.68
N ASN A 123 2.18 3.61 3.35
CA ASN A 123 3.01 4.48 2.52
C ASN A 123 2.20 5.49 1.67
N ASP A 124 0.87 5.50 1.79
CA ASP A 124 0.02 6.47 1.10
C ASP A 124 -0.24 7.71 1.98
N PRO A 125 0.35 8.88 1.65
CA PRO A 125 0.12 10.09 2.41
C PRO A 125 -1.32 10.61 2.31
N LEU A 126 -2.09 10.22 1.29
CA LEU A 126 -3.50 10.61 1.11
C LEU A 126 -4.43 9.94 2.13
N GLN A 127 -3.94 8.95 2.88
CA GLN A 127 -4.68 8.26 3.94
C GLN A 127 -4.39 8.82 5.34
N ARG A 128 -3.50 9.82 5.45
CA ARG A 128 -3.08 10.37 6.74
C ARG A 128 -3.92 11.59 7.11
N TRP A 129 -4.56 11.49 8.28
CA TRP A 129 -5.43 12.49 8.86
C TRP A 129 -4.92 12.89 10.24
N ILE A 130 -4.70 14.17 10.47
CA ILE A 130 -4.43 14.71 11.81
C ILE A 130 -5.70 15.32 12.40
N VAL A 131 -5.77 15.37 13.72
CA VAL A 131 -6.91 16.01 14.41
C VAL A 131 -6.50 17.39 14.93
N LYS A 132 -7.20 18.42 14.48
CA LYS A 132 -7.03 19.82 14.91
C LYS A 132 -8.40 20.47 15.01
N GLU A 133 -8.63 21.21 16.09
CA GLU A 133 -9.91 21.90 16.35
C GLU A 133 -11.11 20.93 16.25
N ASN A 134 -10.96 19.76 16.89
CA ASN A 134 -11.92 18.65 16.82
C ASN A 134 -12.34 18.28 15.39
N SER A 135 -11.45 18.39 14.42
CA SER A 135 -11.75 18.10 13.00
C SER A 135 -10.60 17.32 12.39
N PHE A 136 -10.90 16.51 11.38
CA PHE A 136 -9.86 15.86 10.60
C PHE A 136 -9.30 16.81 9.55
N TRP A 137 -7.98 16.81 9.44
CA TRP A 137 -7.23 17.56 8.45
C TRP A 137 -6.25 16.63 7.76
N THR A 138 -5.91 16.92 6.52
CA THR A 138 -4.80 16.27 5.84
C THR A 138 -3.51 16.46 6.64
N ALA A 139 -2.57 15.51 6.52
CA ALA A 139 -1.32 15.56 7.28
C ALA A 139 -0.47 16.82 7.05
N ASP A 140 -0.67 17.50 5.91
CA ASP A 140 -0.04 18.78 5.58
C ASP A 140 -0.83 20.02 6.05
N GLU A 141 -1.93 19.81 6.79
CA GLU A 141 -2.85 20.82 7.31
C GLU A 141 -3.55 21.68 6.26
N ARG A 142 -3.46 21.33 4.96
CA ARG A 142 -4.03 22.16 3.90
C ARG A 142 -5.54 22.01 3.75
N TYR A 143 -6.06 20.81 3.97
CA TYR A 143 -7.46 20.50 3.71
C TYR A 143 -8.12 19.92 4.95
N ARG A 144 -9.25 20.52 5.33
CA ARG A 144 -10.13 20.00 6.37
C ARG A 144 -11.15 19.05 5.75
N LEU A 145 -11.45 17.94 6.44
CA LEU A 145 -12.59 17.10 6.11
C LEU A 145 -13.89 17.83 6.46
N LYS A 146 -14.75 17.99 5.45
CA LYS A 146 -16.02 18.70 5.50
C LYS A 146 -17.13 17.78 5.02
N ASP A 147 -18.37 18.26 5.01
CA ASP A 147 -19.50 17.52 4.43
C ASP A 147 -20.32 18.37 3.47
N THR A 148 -20.90 17.76 2.44
CA THR A 148 -21.87 18.43 1.58
C THR A 148 -22.86 17.39 1.07
N ASN A 149 -24.14 17.75 1.01
CA ASN A 149 -25.22 16.82 0.66
C ASN A 149 -25.24 15.52 1.48
N TRP A 150 -24.79 15.55 2.75
CA TRP A 150 -24.61 14.38 3.61
C TRP A 150 -23.46 13.43 3.22
N TYR A 151 -22.47 13.91 2.47
CA TYR A 151 -21.26 13.15 2.11
C TYR A 151 -20.00 13.91 2.52
N ALA A 152 -19.01 13.19 3.05
CA ALA A 152 -17.74 13.79 3.43
C ALA A 152 -16.88 14.12 2.19
N TYR A 153 -16.23 15.28 2.22
CA TYR A 153 -15.48 15.82 1.08
C TYR A 153 -14.34 16.72 1.53
N ILE A 154 -13.43 17.04 0.62
CA ILE A 154 -12.44 18.11 0.80
C ILE A 154 -12.53 19.14 -0.32
N SER A 155 -12.03 20.35 -0.06
CA SER A 155 -12.10 21.46 -1.01
C SER A 155 -10.94 22.44 -0.85
N ARG A 156 -10.47 22.96 -1.98
CA ARG A 156 -9.50 24.06 -2.09
C ARG A 156 -10.17 25.42 -1.89
N ASN A 157 -11.51 25.51 -1.93
CA ASN A 157 -12.24 26.76 -1.81
C ASN A 157 -12.31 27.19 -0.34
N SER A 158 -11.65 28.30 -0.01
CA SER A 158 -11.65 28.88 1.35
C SER A 158 -13.04 29.37 1.80
N GLY A 159 -13.94 29.64 0.87
CA GLY A 159 -15.31 30.09 1.15
C GLY A 159 -16.30 29.00 1.55
N ASP A 160 -15.94 27.72 1.42
CA ASP A 160 -16.85 26.61 1.69
C ASP A 160 -17.15 26.47 3.19
N ARG A 161 -18.44 26.54 3.56
CA ARG A 161 -18.89 26.73 4.96
C ARG A 161 -19.34 25.46 5.68
N TYR A 162 -19.33 24.30 5.04
CA TYR A 162 -19.86 23.06 5.61
C TYR A 162 -18.86 22.31 6.48
N ASN A 163 -18.40 23.00 7.51
CA ASN A 163 -17.51 22.46 8.51
C ASN A 163 -18.32 21.65 9.53
N HIS A 164 -18.05 20.37 9.69
CA HIS A 164 -18.45 19.59 10.87
C HIS A 164 -17.27 19.39 11.82
N THR A 165 -17.58 19.04 13.06
CA THR A 165 -16.60 18.74 14.10
C THR A 165 -16.89 17.38 14.70
N LEU A 166 -15.87 16.71 15.22
CA LEU A 166 -15.98 15.51 16.02
C LEU A 166 -16.74 15.83 17.31
N ASP A 167 -17.65 14.94 17.69
CA ASP A 167 -18.34 15.04 18.96
C ASP A 167 -17.36 14.86 20.14
N SER A 168 -17.66 15.50 21.27
CA SER A 168 -16.84 15.43 22.50
C SER A 168 -16.61 13.99 22.99
N SER A 169 -17.54 13.06 22.71
CA SER A 169 -17.36 11.65 23.04
C SER A 169 -16.22 10.97 22.27
N MET A 170 -15.66 11.60 21.22
CA MET A 170 -14.56 11.06 20.43
C MET A 170 -13.18 11.29 21.06
N SER A 171 -13.04 12.11 22.11
CA SER A 171 -11.72 12.48 22.68
C SER A 171 -10.85 11.28 23.07
N ASP A 172 -11.40 10.28 23.75
CA ASP A 172 -10.65 9.07 24.13
C ASP A 172 -10.23 8.23 22.92
N TRP A 173 -11.05 8.20 21.86
CA TRP A 173 -10.74 7.47 20.63
C TRP A 173 -9.63 8.15 19.83
N ILE A 174 -9.65 9.48 19.74
CA ILE A 174 -8.61 10.28 19.06
C ILE A 174 -7.25 10.12 19.76
N ASN A 175 -7.26 10.10 21.09
CA ASN A 175 -6.04 10.03 21.90
C ASN A 175 -5.48 8.61 22.05
N THR A 176 -6.19 7.58 21.56
CA THR A 176 -5.71 6.19 21.60
C THR A 176 -4.69 5.97 20.50
N VAL A 177 -3.47 5.55 20.83
CA VAL A 177 -2.44 5.21 19.84
C VAL A 177 -2.67 3.77 19.38
N ALA A 178 -3.73 3.55 18.60
CA ALA A 178 -4.21 2.21 18.30
C ALA A 178 -3.26 1.42 17.36
N THR A 179 -3.20 0.11 17.60
CA THR A 179 -2.55 -0.85 16.70
C THR A 179 -3.24 -0.81 15.32
N PRO A 180 -2.50 -0.71 14.21
CA PRO A 180 -3.09 -0.65 12.87
C PRO A 180 -3.87 -1.94 12.54
N GLY A 181 -4.85 -1.83 11.66
CA GLY A 181 -5.64 -2.98 11.19
C GLY A 181 -4.84 -3.92 10.29
N ASN A 182 -4.03 -3.35 9.41
CA ASN A 182 -3.05 -4.04 8.56
C ASN A 182 -1.83 -3.11 8.34
N ILE A 183 -0.77 -3.67 7.74
CA ILE A 183 0.44 -2.94 7.36
C ILE A 183 0.73 -3.04 5.85
N SER A 184 -0.33 -3.07 5.03
CA SER A 184 -0.20 -3.18 3.58
C SER A 184 0.56 -2.00 2.97
N ILE A 185 1.20 -2.25 1.84
CA ILE A 185 2.02 -1.30 1.10
C ILE A 185 1.42 -1.16 -0.30
N LEU A 186 1.10 0.07 -0.69
CA LEU A 186 0.70 0.41 -2.05
C LEU A 186 1.94 0.37 -2.95
N THR A 187 1.89 -0.42 -4.01
CA THR A 187 2.98 -0.54 -4.99
C THR A 187 2.40 -0.76 -6.39
N SER A 188 3.28 -1.03 -7.35
CA SER A 188 2.97 -1.73 -8.59
C SER A 188 4.04 -2.80 -8.84
N ILE A 189 3.78 -3.72 -9.77
CA ILE A 189 4.77 -4.71 -10.22
C ILE A 189 4.96 -4.49 -11.72
N ALA A 190 6.15 -4.06 -12.11
CA ALA A 190 6.47 -3.72 -13.48
C ALA A 190 7.58 -4.62 -14.05
N TRP A 191 7.65 -4.67 -15.38
CA TRP A 191 8.72 -5.32 -16.13
C TRP A 191 8.94 -4.56 -17.43
N ASP A 192 10.16 -4.60 -17.93
CA ASP A 192 10.57 -3.83 -19.11
C ASP A 192 10.71 -4.74 -20.35
N LEU A 193 10.30 -4.21 -21.50
CA LEU A 193 10.47 -4.81 -22.82
C LEU A 193 11.01 -3.76 -23.80
N GLY A 194 12.32 -3.83 -24.06
CA GLY A 194 12.99 -2.76 -24.79
C GLY A 194 12.96 -1.47 -23.98
N SER A 195 12.43 -0.38 -24.56
CA SER A 195 12.24 0.91 -23.87
C SER A 195 10.87 1.06 -23.20
N ASP A 196 9.97 0.10 -23.38
CA ASP A 196 8.62 0.15 -22.83
C ASP A 196 8.55 -0.53 -21.46
N ARG A 197 7.80 0.09 -20.54
CA ARG A 197 7.47 -0.46 -19.22
C ARG A 197 6.03 -0.93 -19.18
N TYR A 198 5.84 -2.13 -18.63
CA TYR A 198 4.53 -2.75 -18.47
C TYR A 198 4.30 -3.13 -17.01
N PHE A 199 3.05 -3.02 -16.56
CA PHE A 199 2.62 -3.30 -15.19
C PHE A 199 1.70 -4.52 -15.18
N ILE A 200 2.00 -5.48 -14.30
CA ILE A 200 1.17 -6.68 -14.13
C ILE A 200 -0.21 -6.27 -13.61
N ARG A 201 -1.23 -6.89 -14.20
CA ARG A 201 -2.60 -6.84 -13.71
C ARG A 201 -3.30 -8.19 -13.82
N SER A 202 -4.51 -8.29 -13.27
CA SER A 202 -5.36 -9.46 -13.53
C SER A 202 -5.52 -9.68 -15.03
N GLY A 203 -5.15 -10.89 -15.47
CA GLY A 203 -5.25 -11.36 -16.86
C GLY A 203 -4.17 -10.86 -17.83
N GLY A 204 -3.14 -10.11 -17.41
CA GLY A 204 -2.10 -9.65 -18.33
C GLY A 204 -1.23 -8.52 -17.81
N SER A 205 -0.69 -7.72 -18.72
CA SER A 205 0.07 -6.50 -18.39
C SER A 205 -0.40 -5.32 -19.24
N ASP A 206 -0.25 -4.11 -18.71
CA ASP A 206 -0.65 -2.86 -19.37
C ASP A 206 0.46 -1.80 -19.28
N LYS A 207 0.44 -0.77 -20.14
CA LYS A 207 1.34 0.38 -20.02
C LYS A 207 0.94 1.30 -18.86
N ASN A 208 -0.34 1.31 -18.49
CA ASN A 208 -0.81 2.08 -17.34
C ASN A 208 -0.40 1.42 -16.03
N THR A 209 0.10 2.21 -15.08
CA THR A 209 0.40 1.74 -13.74
C THR A 209 -0.83 1.13 -13.11
N THR A 210 -0.71 -0.12 -12.67
CA THR A 210 -1.78 -0.81 -11.96
C THR A 210 -1.45 -0.88 -10.47
N PRO A 211 -2.29 -0.30 -9.59
CA PRO A 211 -2.13 -0.42 -8.14
C PRO A 211 -2.18 -1.88 -7.68
N ILE A 212 -1.19 -2.27 -6.88
CA ILE A 212 -1.13 -3.53 -6.17
C ILE A 212 -0.94 -3.23 -4.69
N TYR A 213 -1.76 -3.86 -3.85
CA TYR A 213 -1.69 -3.77 -2.40
C TYR A 213 -0.96 -5.02 -1.89
N TYR A 214 0.29 -4.85 -1.47
CA TYR A 214 1.07 -5.93 -0.88
C TYR A 214 0.90 -5.93 0.63
N ASN A 215 0.32 -6.99 1.19
CA ASN A 215 0.24 -7.16 2.64
C ASN A 215 1.39 -8.07 3.10
N PRO A 216 2.41 -7.57 3.83
CA PRO A 216 3.55 -8.37 4.23
C PRO A 216 3.22 -9.42 5.33
N GLU A 217 2.09 -9.31 6.02
CA GLU A 217 1.66 -10.30 7.02
C GLU A 217 1.05 -11.53 6.36
N SER A 218 0.20 -11.32 5.35
CA SER A 218 -0.46 -12.40 4.59
C SER A 218 0.28 -12.78 3.30
N GLY A 219 1.27 -12.01 2.85
CA GLY A 219 1.92 -12.19 1.55
C GLY A 219 1.01 -11.91 0.35
N HIS A 220 -0.20 -11.39 0.55
CA HIS A 220 -1.13 -11.10 -0.54
C HIS A 220 -0.60 -10.01 -1.46
N LEU A 221 -0.65 -10.25 -2.77
CA LEU A 221 -0.54 -9.24 -3.82
C LEU A 221 -1.93 -9.04 -4.42
N ALA A 222 -2.60 -7.95 -4.04
CA ALA A 222 -4.01 -7.75 -4.34
C ALA A 222 -4.29 -6.56 -5.26
N GLN A 223 -5.31 -6.70 -6.11
CA GLN A 223 -6.00 -5.60 -6.78
C GLN A 223 -7.28 -5.24 -6.05
N TYR A 224 -7.68 -3.98 -6.13
CA TYR A 224 -8.90 -3.48 -5.48
C TYR A 224 -9.95 -3.08 -6.51
N ASN A 225 -11.20 -3.47 -6.27
CA ASN A 225 -12.34 -3.00 -7.04
C ASN A 225 -13.11 -1.93 -6.24
N PRO A 226 -13.08 -0.64 -6.64
CA PRO A 226 -13.78 0.42 -5.92
C PRO A 226 -15.31 0.31 -5.98
N VAL A 227 -15.86 -0.40 -6.97
CA VAL A 227 -17.32 -0.59 -7.10
C VAL A 227 -17.85 -1.50 -6.00
N SER A 228 -17.12 -2.58 -5.68
CA SER A 228 -17.56 -3.59 -4.72
C SER A 228 -16.86 -3.49 -3.36
N GLY A 229 -15.75 -2.75 -3.26
CA GLY A 229 -14.91 -2.71 -2.06
C GLY A 229 -14.11 -3.99 -1.83
N LEU A 230 -14.01 -4.88 -2.82
CA LEU A 230 -13.38 -6.19 -2.66
C LEU A 230 -11.96 -6.23 -3.20
N LEU A 231 -11.13 -7.08 -2.57
CA LEU A 231 -9.79 -7.41 -3.02
C LEU A 231 -9.81 -8.68 -3.90
N SER A 232 -8.94 -8.69 -4.91
CA SER A 232 -8.64 -9.86 -5.74
C SER A 232 -7.14 -10.13 -5.68
N CYS A 233 -6.75 -11.25 -5.07
CA CYS A 233 -5.37 -11.62 -4.85
C CYS A 233 -4.84 -12.52 -5.96
N MET A 234 -3.55 -12.41 -6.22
CA MET A 234 -2.81 -13.32 -7.10
C MET A 234 -2.57 -14.67 -6.39
N TYR A 235 -2.88 -15.78 -7.05
CA TYR A 235 -2.70 -17.15 -6.57
C TYR A 235 -1.75 -17.92 -7.49
N SER A 236 -0.77 -18.62 -6.90
CA SER A 236 0.04 -19.61 -7.60
C SER A 236 -0.72 -20.92 -7.77
N ARG A 237 -0.49 -21.61 -8.91
CA ARG A 237 -1.14 -22.88 -9.28
C ARG A 237 -0.16 -23.94 -9.78
N VAL A 238 1.14 -23.83 -9.44
CA VAL A 238 2.19 -24.72 -9.96
C VAL A 238 1.91 -26.20 -9.63
N GLY A 239 1.71 -26.52 -8.36
CA GLY A 239 1.41 -27.89 -7.92
C GLY A 239 2.44 -28.91 -8.42
N SER A 240 1.97 -29.98 -9.07
CA SER A 240 2.85 -31.02 -9.63
C SER A 240 3.56 -30.60 -10.93
N TYR A 241 3.10 -29.54 -11.60
CA TYR A 241 3.69 -29.09 -12.87
C TYR A 241 5.02 -28.37 -12.67
N ASP A 242 5.77 -28.16 -13.74
CA ASP A 242 6.99 -27.34 -13.70
C ASP A 242 6.69 -25.85 -13.63
N TRP A 243 5.56 -25.43 -14.19
CA TRP A 243 5.04 -24.07 -14.15
C TRP A 243 3.53 -24.09 -14.35
N ASN A 244 2.85 -23.01 -13.93
CA ASN A 244 1.44 -22.79 -14.24
C ASN A 244 1.08 -21.30 -14.15
N TRP A 245 0.05 -20.88 -14.89
CA TRP A 245 -0.47 -19.52 -14.86
C TRP A 245 -0.94 -19.13 -13.46
N VAL A 246 -0.72 -17.86 -13.09
CA VAL A 246 -1.34 -17.33 -11.87
C VAL A 246 -2.83 -17.11 -12.10
N THR A 247 -3.63 -17.29 -11.06
CA THR A 247 -5.06 -16.99 -11.08
C THR A 247 -5.35 -15.84 -10.13
N TRP A 248 -6.42 -15.08 -10.39
CA TRP A 248 -6.85 -14.00 -9.51
C TRP A 248 -8.20 -14.36 -8.90
N ALA A 249 -8.32 -14.28 -7.59
CA ALA A 249 -9.54 -14.64 -6.87
C ALA A 249 -9.76 -13.75 -5.65
N LEU A 250 -11.02 -13.68 -5.20
CA LEU A 250 -11.40 -12.89 -4.03
C LEU A 250 -10.56 -13.29 -2.80
N CYS A 251 -10.19 -12.27 -2.03
CA CYS A 251 -9.44 -12.40 -0.78
C CYS A 251 -9.78 -11.23 0.15
N SER A 252 -9.22 -11.25 1.35
CA SER A 252 -9.34 -10.20 2.36
C SER A 252 -8.02 -10.02 3.11
N ASP A 253 -7.99 -9.15 4.12
CA ASP A 253 -6.87 -9.00 5.05
C ASP A 253 -6.90 -10.02 6.20
N ALA A 254 -7.82 -11.00 6.16
CA ALA A 254 -7.85 -12.07 7.14
C ALA A 254 -6.51 -12.83 7.17
N PRO A 255 -5.98 -13.19 8.35
CA PRO A 255 -4.75 -13.97 8.45
C PRO A 255 -4.87 -15.29 7.68
N ILE A 256 -3.84 -15.61 6.89
CA ILE A 256 -3.71 -16.88 6.18
C ILE A 256 -2.41 -17.59 6.57
N SER A 257 -2.37 -18.91 6.37
CA SER A 257 -1.12 -19.67 6.48
C SER A 257 -0.14 -19.22 5.39
N LYS A 258 1.17 -19.27 5.69
CA LYS A 258 2.23 -19.09 4.71
C LYS A 258 2.25 -20.18 3.63
N ASP A 259 1.60 -21.32 3.89
CA ASP A 259 1.40 -22.40 2.91
C ASP A 259 0.21 -22.17 1.97
N ASN A 260 -0.46 -21.01 2.07
CA ASN A 260 -1.58 -20.66 1.20
C ASN A 260 -1.06 -20.29 -0.21
N PRO A 261 -1.68 -20.78 -1.29
CA PRO A 261 -1.27 -20.42 -2.65
C PRO A 261 -1.36 -18.93 -3.03
N ALA A 262 -2.04 -18.09 -2.25
CA ALA A 262 -2.04 -16.64 -2.39
C ALA A 262 -0.88 -15.93 -1.66
N TYR A 263 -0.07 -16.67 -0.89
CA TYR A 263 1.09 -16.13 -0.22
C TYR A 263 2.23 -15.94 -1.22
N TRP A 264 2.69 -14.69 -1.34
CA TRP A 264 3.87 -14.32 -2.09
C TRP A 264 4.87 -13.62 -1.19
N ASN A 265 6.15 -13.93 -1.40
CA ASN A 265 7.27 -13.27 -0.77
C ASN A 265 8.01 -12.42 -1.81
N VAL A 266 8.17 -11.14 -1.51
CA VAL A 266 8.85 -10.19 -2.39
C VAL A 266 10.32 -10.07 -1.94
N TYR A 267 11.23 -10.64 -2.71
CA TYR A 267 12.68 -10.62 -2.43
C TYR A 267 13.42 -9.78 -3.48
N LEU A 268 13.83 -8.58 -3.08
CA LEU A 268 14.41 -7.60 -3.99
C LEU A 268 15.90 -7.49 -3.73
N ALA A 269 16.70 -8.04 -4.66
CA ALA A 269 18.14 -8.16 -4.52
C ALA A 269 18.90 -6.92 -5.04
N THR A 270 18.30 -6.10 -5.91
CA THR A 270 18.97 -4.94 -6.52
C THR A 270 18.10 -3.68 -6.51
N GLU A 271 18.67 -2.54 -6.93
CA GLU A 271 17.92 -1.31 -7.18
C GLU A 271 17.02 -1.41 -8.42
N GLU A 272 17.40 -2.24 -9.40
CA GLU A 272 16.57 -2.52 -10.57
C GLU A 272 15.45 -3.54 -10.29
N GLY A 273 15.32 -4.01 -9.05
CA GLY A 273 14.23 -4.87 -8.61
C GLY A 273 14.66 -6.25 -8.14
N GLY A 274 13.80 -7.25 -8.32
CA GLY A 274 14.11 -8.61 -7.93
C GLY A 274 13.00 -9.63 -8.15
N MET A 275 13.11 -10.75 -7.43
CA MET A 275 12.27 -11.92 -7.63
C MET A 275 11.12 -11.90 -6.64
N ILE A 276 9.94 -12.23 -7.15
CA ILE A 276 8.77 -12.52 -6.32
C ILE A 276 8.59 -14.03 -6.33
N MET A 277 8.48 -14.63 -5.15
CA MET A 277 8.38 -16.09 -4.99
C MET A 277 7.04 -16.44 -4.34
N ASP A 278 6.44 -17.54 -4.76
CA ASP A 278 5.23 -18.05 -4.11
C ASP A 278 5.55 -18.80 -2.80
N TYR A 279 4.50 -19.26 -2.14
CA TYR A 279 4.54 -20.08 -0.93
C TYR A 279 5.44 -21.33 -0.97
N GLN A 280 5.77 -21.86 -2.16
CA GLN A 280 6.65 -23.03 -2.33
C GLN A 280 8.03 -22.66 -2.88
N GLY A 281 8.35 -21.36 -3.00
CA GLY A 281 9.60 -20.88 -3.56
C GLY A 281 9.65 -20.92 -5.10
N ASN A 282 8.51 -21.05 -5.78
CA ASN A 282 8.45 -20.93 -7.23
C ASN A 282 8.56 -19.45 -7.62
N ALA A 283 9.32 -19.14 -8.67
CA ALA A 283 9.51 -17.78 -9.13
C ALA A 283 8.31 -17.31 -9.96
N LEU A 284 7.82 -16.10 -9.66
CA LEU A 284 6.95 -15.35 -10.54
C LEU A 284 7.70 -15.01 -11.83
N ARG A 285 6.99 -15.12 -12.96
CA ARG A 285 7.50 -14.90 -14.31
C ARG A 285 6.45 -14.23 -15.16
N VAL A 286 6.90 -13.56 -16.21
CA VAL A 286 6.05 -13.03 -17.27
C VAL A 286 6.66 -13.34 -18.64
N THR A 287 5.83 -13.76 -19.59
CA THR A 287 6.19 -14.00 -20.98
C THR A 287 6.40 -12.67 -21.71
N ARG A 288 7.58 -12.47 -22.32
CA ARG A 288 7.90 -11.22 -23.04
C ARG A 288 7.42 -11.18 -24.49
N TYR A 289 6.98 -12.32 -25.04
CA TYR A 289 6.48 -12.47 -26.41
C TYR A 289 5.37 -13.53 -26.48
N GLY A 290 4.81 -13.75 -27.68
CA GLY A 290 3.88 -14.85 -27.94
C GLY A 290 2.40 -14.54 -27.66
N PRO A 291 1.51 -15.53 -27.81
CA PRO A 291 0.06 -15.33 -27.70
C PRO A 291 -0.40 -14.99 -26.28
N ASN A 292 0.35 -15.42 -25.26
CA ASN A 292 0.09 -15.11 -23.85
C ASN A 292 1.03 -14.01 -23.34
N TRP A 293 1.48 -13.12 -24.22
CA TRP A 293 2.37 -12.00 -23.87
C TRP A 293 1.83 -11.21 -22.67
N GLY A 294 2.72 -10.89 -21.73
CA GLY A 294 2.40 -10.06 -20.56
C GLY A 294 1.56 -10.77 -19.49
N VAL A 295 1.25 -12.06 -19.64
CA VAL A 295 0.52 -12.82 -18.61
C VAL A 295 1.51 -13.41 -17.61
N ALA A 296 1.22 -13.20 -16.32
CA ALA A 296 2.06 -13.71 -15.23
C ALA A 296 1.81 -15.21 -14.97
N TYR A 297 2.87 -15.93 -14.62
CA TYR A 297 2.83 -17.34 -14.22
C TYR A 297 3.90 -17.60 -13.15
N ALA A 298 3.79 -18.73 -12.44
CA ALA A 298 4.80 -19.19 -11.51
C ALA A 298 5.51 -20.42 -12.07
N ALA A 299 6.80 -20.55 -11.80
CA ALA A 299 7.61 -21.68 -12.25
C ALA A 299 8.61 -22.14 -11.19
N LYS A 300 8.83 -23.46 -11.11
CA LYS A 300 9.85 -24.05 -10.23
C LYS A 300 11.23 -23.52 -10.57
N LEU A 301 12.05 -23.27 -9.55
CA LEU A 301 13.43 -22.80 -9.76
C LEU A 301 14.25 -23.76 -10.63
N SER A 302 14.03 -25.08 -10.48
CA SER A 302 14.67 -26.12 -11.29
C SER A 302 14.29 -26.08 -12.78
N TYR A 303 13.17 -25.45 -13.13
CA TYR A 303 12.69 -25.35 -14.51
C TYR A 303 13.19 -24.09 -15.22
N LEU A 304 13.68 -23.07 -14.50
CA LEU A 304 14.01 -21.77 -15.08
C LEU A 304 15.05 -21.82 -16.21
N LYS A 305 16.03 -22.73 -16.12
CA LYS A 305 17.05 -22.93 -17.19
C LYS A 305 16.43 -23.47 -18.49
N LYS A 306 15.34 -24.23 -18.38
CA LYS A 306 14.61 -24.82 -19.52
C LYS A 306 13.51 -23.89 -20.04
N ASP A 307 13.04 -22.97 -19.19
CA ASP A 307 11.97 -22.04 -19.49
C ASP A 307 12.41 -20.86 -20.36
N THR A 308 12.68 -21.15 -21.63
CA THR A 308 13.17 -20.20 -22.63
C THR A 308 12.11 -19.77 -23.64
N THR A 309 10.94 -20.43 -23.65
CA THR A 309 9.86 -20.16 -24.58
C THR A 309 9.29 -18.75 -24.38
N TYR A 310 9.21 -17.99 -25.48
CA TYR A 310 8.79 -16.58 -25.47
C TYR A 310 9.62 -15.64 -24.58
N ASN A 311 10.85 -16.05 -24.30
CA ASN A 311 11.86 -15.27 -23.61
C ASN A 311 11.34 -14.65 -22.30
N PRO A 312 10.94 -15.42 -21.28
CA PRO A 312 10.30 -14.86 -20.09
C PRO A 312 11.28 -14.11 -19.19
N THR A 313 10.76 -13.30 -18.28
CA THR A 313 11.55 -12.59 -17.24
C THR A 313 10.95 -12.80 -15.85
N SER A 314 11.84 -12.83 -14.85
CA SER A 314 11.52 -12.77 -13.40
C SER A 314 12.04 -11.49 -12.75
N LEU A 315 12.62 -10.58 -13.54
CA LEU A 315 13.13 -9.31 -13.04
C LEU A 315 11.96 -8.32 -12.99
N PHE A 316 11.44 -8.08 -11.79
CA PHE A 316 10.35 -7.14 -11.57
C PHE A 316 10.80 -5.89 -10.85
N ILE A 317 10.25 -4.76 -11.27
CA ILE A 317 10.46 -3.44 -10.71
C ILE A 317 9.25 -3.11 -9.85
N VAL A 318 9.47 -2.62 -8.63
CA VAL A 318 8.40 -2.20 -7.71
C VAL A 318 8.68 -0.80 -7.19
N ASP A 319 7.72 -0.21 -6.48
CA ASP A 319 7.88 1.11 -5.89
C ASP A 319 9.01 1.14 -4.83
N ARG A 320 9.65 2.30 -4.69
CA ARG A 320 10.76 2.51 -3.75
C ARG A 320 10.36 2.22 -2.30
N ASN A 321 9.10 2.47 -1.92
CA ASN A 321 8.63 2.20 -0.56
C ASN A 321 8.66 0.69 -0.26
N LEU A 322 8.21 -0.15 -1.19
CA LEU A 322 8.27 -1.60 -1.04
C LEU A 322 9.73 -2.11 -1.04
N LEU A 323 10.58 -1.56 -1.91
CA LEU A 323 12.02 -1.84 -1.92
C LEU A 323 12.67 -1.55 -0.55
N ASN A 324 12.38 -0.37 0.01
CA ASN A 324 12.91 0.02 1.32
C ASN A 324 12.39 -0.89 2.45
N TRP A 325 11.12 -1.28 2.41
CA TRP A 325 10.54 -2.23 3.36
C TRP A 325 11.23 -3.60 3.30
N VAL A 326 11.42 -4.14 2.10
CA VAL A 326 12.12 -5.43 1.90
C VAL A 326 13.56 -5.34 2.39
N ARG A 327 14.28 -4.26 2.08
CA ARG A 327 15.64 -4.03 2.58
C ARG A 327 15.68 -3.99 4.11
N TYR A 328 14.77 -3.23 4.73
CA TYR A 328 14.66 -3.14 6.18
C TYR A 328 14.41 -4.50 6.84
N THR A 329 13.49 -5.30 6.30
CA THR A 329 13.17 -6.62 6.88
C THR A 329 14.30 -7.62 6.68
N VAL A 330 14.91 -7.69 5.49
CA VAL A 330 16.05 -8.58 5.21
C VAL A 330 17.27 -8.21 6.05
N SER A 331 17.59 -6.93 6.18
CA SER A 331 18.70 -6.46 7.00
C SER A 331 18.55 -6.82 8.48
N ASN A 332 17.33 -6.69 9.02
CA ASN A 332 17.03 -7.09 10.40
C ASN A 332 17.18 -8.61 10.58
N LEU A 333 16.74 -9.42 9.62
CA LEU A 333 16.86 -10.88 9.65
C LEU A 333 18.32 -11.35 9.53
N GLY A 334 19.12 -10.69 8.69
CA GLY A 334 20.52 -11.04 8.46
C GLY A 334 21.49 -10.55 9.56
N LYS A 335 21.04 -9.71 10.50
CA LYS A 335 21.93 -8.89 11.37
C LYS A 335 23.03 -8.18 10.55
N THR A 336 22.71 -7.79 9.31
CA THR A 336 23.71 -7.29 8.36
C THR A 336 23.83 -5.77 8.33
N ASP A 337 22.93 -5.04 8.98
CA ASP A 337 23.11 -3.60 9.11
C ASP A 337 24.30 -3.28 10.01
N GLN A 338 25.09 -2.29 9.60
CA GLN A 338 26.11 -1.68 10.47
C GLN A 338 25.49 -1.06 11.74
N TYR A 339 24.18 -0.80 11.76
CA TYR A 339 23.44 -0.22 12.85
C TYR A 339 22.05 -0.85 12.96
N CYS A 340 21.59 -1.15 14.18
CA CYS A 340 20.20 -1.50 14.42
C CYS A 340 19.34 -0.22 14.32
N PRO A 341 18.34 -0.12 13.41
CA PRO A 341 17.52 1.10 13.27
C PRO A 341 16.77 1.49 14.55
N ALA A 342 16.54 0.52 15.44
CA ALA A 342 15.85 0.68 16.72
C ALA A 342 16.79 0.84 17.94
N GLY A 343 18.12 0.81 17.76
CA GLY A 343 19.10 0.82 18.85
C GLY A 343 19.95 2.09 18.86
N LYS A 344 20.47 2.48 20.03
CA LYS A 344 21.53 3.50 20.12
C LYS A 344 22.66 3.12 19.16
N LYS A 345 23.18 4.09 18.40
CA LYS A 345 24.46 3.94 17.69
C LYS A 345 25.55 3.69 18.75
N GLU A 346 25.85 2.43 19.03
CA GLU A 346 27.16 2.10 19.57
C GLU A 346 28.17 2.28 18.43
N ASN A 347 29.14 3.17 18.63
CA ASN A 347 30.21 3.43 17.67
C ASN A 347 31.10 2.19 17.53
N HIS A 348 30.67 1.22 16.74
CA HIS A 348 31.54 0.19 16.21
C HIS A 348 31.92 0.57 14.78
N ASN A 349 32.96 1.40 14.64
CA ASN A 349 33.74 1.52 13.41
C ASN A 349 34.52 0.20 13.17
N ILE A 350 33.84 -0.94 13.20
CA ILE A 350 34.42 -2.24 12.93
C ILE A 350 34.00 -2.61 11.51
N ARG A 351 34.90 -2.33 10.57
CA ARG A 351 34.81 -2.90 9.23
C ARG A 351 35.13 -4.40 9.39
N ILE A 352 34.11 -5.23 9.60
CA ILE A 352 34.30 -6.68 9.65
C ILE A 352 34.66 -7.12 8.23
N LYS A 353 35.94 -7.41 8.02
CA LYS A 353 36.43 -7.99 6.77
C LYS A 353 35.90 -9.42 6.69
N ARG A 354 34.78 -9.62 5.99
CA ARG A 354 34.25 -10.96 5.73
C ARG A 354 35.12 -11.60 4.66
N THR A 355 36.00 -12.51 5.08
CA THR A 355 36.74 -13.40 4.19
C THR A 355 35.91 -14.64 3.96
N LEU A 356 35.81 -15.07 2.69
CA LEU A 356 35.26 -16.38 2.37
C LEU A 356 36.11 -17.46 3.08
N PRO A 357 35.50 -18.57 3.52
CA PRO A 357 36.25 -19.73 3.98
C PRO A 357 37.32 -20.12 2.95
N PRO A 358 38.53 -20.54 3.37
CA PRO A 358 39.61 -20.89 2.45
C PRO A 358 39.25 -22.00 1.46
N ASP A 359 38.26 -22.82 1.82
CA ASP A 359 37.70 -23.94 1.07
C ASP A 359 36.46 -23.57 0.23
N PHE A 360 36.06 -22.29 0.21
CA PHE A 360 34.96 -21.85 -0.64
C PHE A 360 35.35 -21.98 -2.11
N GLN A 361 34.71 -22.91 -2.81
CA GLN A 361 34.73 -22.99 -4.26
C GLN A 361 33.38 -22.55 -4.80
N LEU A 362 33.41 -21.54 -5.67
CA LEU A 362 32.25 -21.17 -6.47
C LEU A 362 32.13 -22.21 -7.60
N THR A 363 31.27 -23.21 -7.43
CA THR A 363 30.98 -24.18 -8.49
C THR A 363 29.89 -23.64 -9.40
N GLU A 364 30.13 -23.65 -10.71
CA GLU A 364 29.10 -23.38 -11.72
C GLU A 364 28.14 -24.58 -11.82
N GLU A 365 27.23 -24.74 -10.85
CA GLU A 365 26.09 -25.66 -10.98
C GLU A 365 24.76 -24.93 -11.14
#